data_AF-A0A6P0Z988-F1
#
_entry.id   AF-A0A6P0Z988-F1
#
_cell.length_a   1.000
_cell.length_b   1.000
_cell.length_c   1.000
_cell.angle_alpha   90.00
_cell.angle_beta   90.00
_cell.angle_gamma   90.00
#
_symmetry.space_group_name_H-M   'P 1'
#
loop_
_entity.id
_entity.type
_entity.pdbx_description
1 polymer ?
#
loop_
_entity_poly.entity_id
_entity_poly.type
_entity_poly.pdbx_seq_one_letter_code
_entity_poly.pdbx_strand_id
1 'polypeptide(L)' 'EALGQYDIYRSFIELLEPDRKLYLAINDKVYAGLFSLKAIQMIRRRYEIALVVVKIETEEVIEWID' A
#
# COMPACT_ATOMS: atom_id res chain seq x y z
N GLU A 1 -6.51 -10.90 -4.49
CA GLU A 1 -6.19 -10.36 -5.83
C GLU A 1 -5.16 -9.22 -5.77
N ALA A 2 -5.34 -8.21 -4.90
CA ALA A 2 -4.48 -7.02 -4.83
C ALA A 2 -2.95 -7.27 -4.68
N LEU A 3 -2.52 -8.28 -3.91
CA LEU A 3 -1.08 -8.56 -3.70
C LEU A 3 -0.38 -9.03 -4.99
N GLY A 4 -1.03 -9.91 -5.76
CA GLY A 4 -0.49 -10.37 -7.04
C GLY A 4 -0.42 -9.26 -8.08
N GLN A 5 -1.40 -8.35 -8.10
CA GLN A 5 -1.36 -7.18 -8.97
C GLN A 5 -0.25 -6.20 -8.54
N TYR A 6 -0.10 -5.95 -7.24
CA TYR A 6 0.93 -5.05 -6.72
C TYR A 6 2.34 -5.51 -7.11
N ASP A 7 2.67 -6.79 -6.96
CA ASP A 7 3.99 -7.31 -7.35
C ASP A 7 4.27 -7.18 -8.85
N ILE A 8 3.25 -7.41 -9.68
CA ILE A 8 3.36 -7.25 -11.13
C ILE A 8 3.57 -5.78 -11.50
N TYR A 9 2.74 -4.87 -10.99
CA TYR A 9 2.87 -3.44 -11.29
C TYR A 9 4.16 -2.84 -10.75
N ARG A 10 4.59 -3.24 -9.55
CA ARG A 10 5.88 -2.83 -8.99
C ARG A 10 7.02 -3.24 -9.92
N SER A 11 7.04 -4.50 -10.36
CA SER A 11 8.08 -5.01 -11.26
C SER A 11 8.13 -4.23 -12.59
N PHE A 12 6.96 -3.85 -13.13
CA PHE A 12 6.89 -3.03 -14.35
C PHE A 12 7.37 -1.60 -14.12
N ILE A 13 6.99 -0.96 -13.02
CA ILE A 13 7.40 0.42 -12.71
C ILE A 13 8.90 0.46 -12.40
N GLU A 14 9.44 -0.48 -11.63
CA GLU A 14 10.89 -0.58 -11.37
C GLU A 14 11.70 -0.71 -12.68
N LEU A 15 11.15 -1.39 -13.68
CA LEU A 15 11.80 -1.55 -14.99
C LEU A 15 11.69 -0.30 -15.88
N LEU A 16 10.54 0.37 -15.89
CA LEU A 16 10.24 1.45 -16.84
C LEU A 16 10.51 2.85 -16.28
N GLU A 17 10.27 3.06 -14.99
CA GLU A 17 10.40 4.32 -14.26
C GLU A 17 10.97 4.04 -12.85
N PRO A 18 12.26 3.65 -12.72
CA PRO A 18 12.84 3.19 -11.46
C PRO A 18 12.80 4.23 -10.33
N ASP A 19 12.72 5.52 -10.66
CA ASP A 19 12.61 6.61 -9.68
C ASP A 19 11.18 6.80 -9.13
N ARG A 20 10.18 6.12 -9.72
CA ARG A 20 8.77 6.24 -9.33
C ARG A 20 8.41 5.21 -8.27
N LYS A 21 8.11 5.68 -7.06
CA LYS A 21 7.59 4.83 -5.98
C LYS A 21 6.11 4.48 -6.21
N LEU A 22 5.78 3.19 -6.12
CA LEU A 22 4.41 2.70 -6.15
C LEU A 22 3.85 2.60 -4.73
N TYR A 23 2.72 3.27 -4.49
CA TYR A 23 1.98 3.17 -3.22
C TYR A 23 0.62 2.53 -3.45
N LEU A 24 0.23 1.61 -2.56
CA LEU A 24 -1.12 1.06 -2.54
C LEU A 24 -2.02 1.94 -1.67
N ALA A 25 -3.02 2.56 -2.30
CA ALA A 25 -3.99 3.37 -1.58
C ALA A 25 -4.96 2.52 -0.76
N ILE A 26 -5.18 2.90 0.50
CA ILE A 26 -6.08 2.20 1.41
C ILE A 26 -6.94 3.18 2.22
N ASN A 27 -8.22 2.85 2.38
CA ASN A 27 -9.12 3.60 3.24
C ASN A 27 -8.69 3.50 4.73
N ASP A 28 -8.82 4.60 5.45
CA ASP A 28 -8.48 4.75 6.86
C ASP A 28 -9.13 3.72 7.81
N LYS A 29 -10.40 3.37 7.61
CA LYS A 29 -11.10 2.34 8.39
C LYS A 29 -10.52 0.95 8.14
N VAL A 30 -10.17 0.64 6.88
CA VAL A 30 -9.54 -0.64 6.54
C VAL A 30 -8.14 -0.71 7.14
N TYR A 31 -7.39 0.38 7.11
CA TYR A 31 -6.08 0.46 7.76
C TYR A 31 -6.19 0.25 9.28
N ALA A 32 -7.08 0.99 9.95
CA ALA A 32 -7.28 0.86 11.40
C ALA A 32 -7.75 -0.54 11.82
N GLY A 33 -8.58 -1.21 11.00
CA GLY A 33 -9.06 -2.56 11.27
C GLY A 33 -8.08 -3.64 10.84
N LEU A 34 -7.91 -3.85 9.53
CA LEU A 34 -7.18 -4.98 8.95
C LEU A 34 -5.67 -4.91 9.21
N PHE A 35 -5.07 -3.71 9.18
CA PHE A 35 -3.64 -3.53 9.42
C PHE A 35 -3.26 -3.49 10.90
N SER A 36 -4.24 -3.56 11.81
CA SER A 36 -3.97 -3.88 13.22
C SER A 36 -3.59 -5.36 13.43
N LEU A 37 -3.93 -6.24 12.49
CA LEU A 37 -3.63 -7.66 12.57
C LEU A 37 -2.14 -7.91 12.31
N LYS A 38 -1.45 -8.54 13.26
CA LYS A 38 -0.02 -8.87 13.17
C LYS A 38 0.35 -9.62 11.88
N ALA A 39 -0.51 -10.53 11.43
CA ALA A 39 -0.27 -11.29 10.19
C ALA A 39 -0.21 -10.37 8.95
N ILE A 40 -1.09 -9.38 8.87
CA ILE A 40 -1.13 -8.42 7.76
C ILE A 40 0.08 -7.49 7.82
N GLN A 41 0.46 -7.01 9.01
CA GLN A 41 1.69 -6.23 9.19
C GLN A 41 2.94 -7.01 8.78
N MET A 42 3.01 -8.30 9.12
CA MET A 42 4.11 -9.19 8.73
C MET A 42 4.18 -9.34 7.21
N ILE A 43 3.03 -9.55 6.54
CA ILE A 43 2.97 -9.63 5.08
C ILE A 43 3.42 -8.29 4.47
N ARG A 44 2.89 -7.15 4.93
CA ARG A 44 3.28 -5.82 4.43
C ARG A 44 4.79 -5.62 4.47
N ARG A 45 5.42 -5.95 5.61
CA ARG A 45 6.88 -5.83 5.80
C ARG A 45 7.66 -6.80 4.92
N ARG A 46 7.19 -8.06 4.79
CA ARG A 46 7.87 -9.07 3.96
C ARG A 46 7.91 -8.70 2.49
N TYR A 47 6.85 -8.07 2.00
CA TYR A 47 6.71 -7.69 0.60
C TYR A 47 7.01 -6.20 0.35
N GLU A 48 7.49 -5.46 1.36
CA GLU A 48 7.83 -4.03 1.26
C GLU A 48 6.72 -3.22 0.56
N ILE A 49 5.48 -3.43 1.01
CA ILE A 49 4.31 -2.76 0.44
C ILE A 49 4.21 -1.38 1.06
N ALA A 50 4.50 -0.37 0.24
CA ALA A 50 4.29 1.03 0.58
C ALA A 50 2.79 1.36 0.45
N LEU A 51 2.26 2.11 1.41
CA LEU A 51 0.85 2.45 1.52
C LEU A 51 0.64 3.96 1.54
N VAL A 52 -0.49 4.38 0.98
CA VAL A 52 -1.04 5.71 1.25
C VAL A 52 -2.42 5.55 1.88
N VAL A 53 -2.56 6.04 3.11
CA VAL A 53 -3.82 5.97 3.85
C VAL A 53 -4.65 7.20 3.49
N VAL A 54 -5.88 6.98 3.04
CA VAL A 54 -6.78 8.04 2.61
C VAL A 54 -8.10 8.00 3.39
N LYS A 55 -8.61 9.19 3.75
CA LYS A 55 -9.98 9.33 4.24
C LYS A 55 -10.89 9.54 3.05
N ILE A 56 -11.76 8.57 2.77
CA ILE A 56 -12.61 8.62 1.57
C ILE A 56 -13.70 9.70 1.73
N GLU A 57 -14.17 9.93 2.95
CA GLU A 57 -15.23 10.89 3.23
C GLU A 57 -14.81 12.35 2.98
N THR A 58 -13.52 12.66 3.15
CA THR A 58 -12.99 14.02 2.95
C THR A 58 -12.05 14.14 1.75
N GLU A 59 -11.79 13.02 1.05
CA GLU A 59 -10.84 12.94 -0.07
C GLU A 59 -9.41 13.40 0.29
N GLU A 60 -9.00 13.14 1.53
CA GLU A 60 -7.71 13.59 2.07
C GLU A 60 -6.73 12.43 2.22
N VAL A 61 -5.46 12.70 1.92
CA VAL A 61 -4.36 11.82 2.32
C VAL A 61 -4.06 12.03 3.79
N ILE A 62 -4.15 10.96 4.58
CA ILE A 62 -3.85 10.97 6.01
C ILE A 62 -2.36 10.72 6.25
N GLU A 63 -1.81 9.70 5.59
CA GLU A 63 -0.46 9.21 5.88
C GLU A 63 0.16 8.50 4.68
N TRP A 64 1.47 8.64 4.52
CA TRP A 64 2.30 7.85 3.62
C TRP A 64 3.18 6.93 4.45
N ILE A 65 3.20 5.64 4.12
CA ILE A 65 3.91 4.62 4.88
C ILE A 65 4.77 3.83 3.92
N ASP A 66 6.08 3.83 4.16
CA ASP A 66 7.04 2.98 3.44
C ASP A 66 7.03 1.54 4.00
#